data_AF-A0A3A8L5D9-F1
#
_entry.id   AF-A0A3A8L5D9-F1
#
_cell.length_a   1.000
_cell.length_b   1.000
_cell.length_c   1.000
_cell.angle_alpha   90.00
_cell.angle_beta   90.00
_cell.angle_gamma   90.00
#
_symmetry.space_group_name_H-M   'P 1'
#
loop_
_entity.id
_entity.type
_entity.pdbx_description
1 polymer ?
#
loop_
_entity_poly.entity_id
_entity_poly.type
_entity_poly.pdbx_seq_one_letter_code
_entity_poly.pdbx_strand_id
1 'polypeptide(L)'
;MGAIRMLGWGVLVLSTACGASRPAMTKAEAGTGGSGSTEAGLASTTRRYVDEDLGFEIIRPTAEWQLDETNERTPEGLAIPVILRHRVSGAQVVLQVAPGVATPTQFAERLTQGLRQQPGFTTTDVQPIALSDSAVGFDFQVGEGVRGKVAVREGNGGRVLMMLATWPTEVSEDVMQSVDTLLAGVRPLPEPSVAVRATPRAPEPEPGDPR
;
A
#
# COMPACT_ATOMS: atom_id res chain seq x y z
N MET A 1 -17.62 -31.74 19.38
CA MET A 1 -16.16 -31.81 19.15
C MET A 1 -15.86 -30.96 17.94
N GLY A 2 -15.37 -29.74 18.16
CA GLY A 2 -15.18 -28.73 17.11
C GLY A 2 -13.87 -28.96 16.37
N ALA A 3 -13.94 -28.93 15.04
CA ALA A 3 -12.80 -29.07 14.15
C ALA A 3 -12.04 -27.74 14.06
N ILE A 4 -10.80 -27.74 14.55
CA ILE A 4 -9.84 -26.63 14.43
C ILE A 4 -9.27 -26.68 13.01
N ARG A 5 -9.54 -25.64 12.20
CA ARG A 5 -8.87 -25.43 10.91
C ARG A 5 -7.67 -24.50 11.12
N MET A 6 -6.48 -25.08 11.12
CA MET A 6 -5.20 -24.36 11.05
C MET A 6 -5.02 -23.80 9.63
N LEU A 7 -4.87 -22.48 9.52
CA LEU A 7 -4.46 -21.78 8.30
C LEU A 7 -2.93 -21.67 8.31
N GLY A 8 -2.27 -22.59 7.60
CA GLY A 8 -0.83 -22.56 7.37
C GLY A 8 -0.49 -21.58 6.25
N TRP A 9 0.28 -20.55 6.57
CA TRP A 9 0.96 -19.71 5.57
C TRP A 9 2.20 -20.48 5.09
N GLY A 10 2.05 -21.12 3.93
CA GLY A 10 3.07 -21.99 3.33
C GLY A 10 4.22 -21.19 2.73
N VAL A 11 5.43 -21.51 3.20
CA VAL A 11 6.73 -21.11 2.67
C VAL A 11 6.89 -21.63 1.25
N LEU A 12 7.11 -20.74 0.28
CA LEU A 12 7.53 -21.11 -1.08
C LEU A 12 9.02 -21.50 -1.07
N VAL A 13 9.28 -22.81 -0.95
CA VAL A 13 10.60 -23.42 -1.17
C VAL A 13 10.77 -23.66 -2.68
N LEU A 14 11.62 -22.87 -3.33
CA LEU A 14 12.05 -23.09 -4.71
C LEU A 14 13.10 -24.22 -4.75
N SER A 15 12.62 -25.45 -4.94
CA SER A 15 13.44 -26.59 -5.35
C SER A 15 13.74 -26.49 -6.84
N THR A 16 14.95 -26.06 -7.22
CA THR A 16 15.49 -26.33 -8.57
C THR A 16 16.52 -27.44 -8.47
N ALA A 17 16.18 -28.57 -9.09
CA ALA A 17 16.97 -29.78 -9.13
C ALA A 17 18.20 -29.62 -10.03
N CYS A 18 19.31 -30.20 -9.59
CA CYS A 18 20.45 -30.56 -10.42
C CYS A 18 20.05 -31.65 -11.44
N GLY A 19 20.44 -31.49 -12.71
CA GLY A 19 20.28 -32.52 -13.74
C GLY A 19 21.04 -32.19 -15.02
N ALA A 20 22.14 -32.90 -15.24
CA ALA A 20 23.17 -32.75 -16.27
C ALA A 20 22.69 -32.71 -17.73
N SER A 21 23.44 -32.01 -18.60
CA SER A 21 24.19 -32.60 -19.73
C SER A 21 24.81 -31.50 -20.61
N ARG A 22 26.15 -31.53 -20.76
CA ARG A 22 26.87 -30.77 -21.79
C ARG A 22 26.78 -31.53 -23.11
N PRO A 23 26.51 -30.82 -24.22
CA PRO A 23 27.24 -31.12 -25.44
C PRO A 23 27.89 -29.88 -26.09
N ALA A 24 29.12 -30.13 -26.54
CA ALA A 24 29.87 -29.57 -27.65
C ALA A 24 29.57 -28.14 -28.16
N MET A 25 30.57 -27.30 -27.97
CA MET A 25 30.90 -26.12 -28.76
C MET A 25 30.77 -26.40 -30.27
N THR A 26 29.89 -25.67 -30.96
CA THR A 26 30.01 -25.43 -32.41
C THR A 26 29.90 -23.94 -32.64
N LYS A 27 30.90 -23.39 -33.33
CA LYS A 27 31.08 -21.97 -33.59
C LYS A 27 30.38 -21.57 -34.90
N ALA A 28 29.82 -20.36 -34.87
CA ALA A 28 29.37 -19.49 -35.97
C ALA A 28 28.09 -19.90 -36.73
N GLU A 29 27.10 -19.00 -36.74
CA GLU A 29 26.98 -17.99 -37.80
C GLU A 29 26.10 -16.81 -37.36
N ALA A 30 26.40 -15.64 -37.93
CA ALA A 30 25.67 -14.40 -37.76
C ALA A 30 24.32 -14.47 -38.48
N GLY A 31 23.25 -14.13 -37.78
CA GLY A 31 21.90 -14.05 -38.33
C GLY A 31 21.14 -12.92 -37.68
N THR A 32 20.90 -11.87 -38.47
CA THR A 32 20.17 -10.64 -38.18
C THR A 32 18.81 -10.90 -37.53
N GLY A 33 18.56 -10.32 -36.36
CA GLY A 33 17.25 -10.32 -35.68
C GLY A 33 17.11 -9.07 -34.83
N GLY A 34 16.09 -8.27 -35.13
CA GLY A 34 15.93 -6.90 -34.66
C GLY A 34 16.08 -6.71 -33.16
N SER A 35 16.73 -5.60 -32.80
CA SER A 35 16.71 -5.02 -31.46
C SER A 35 15.28 -4.66 -31.09
N GLY A 36 14.55 -5.65 -30.56
CA GLY A 36 13.37 -5.43 -29.75
C GLY A 36 13.78 -4.58 -28.57
N SER A 37 13.09 -3.45 -28.44
CA SER A 37 13.22 -2.41 -27.44
C SER A 37 13.80 -2.92 -26.12
N THR A 38 14.99 -2.42 -25.80
CA THR A 38 15.32 -2.15 -24.41
C THR A 38 14.29 -1.14 -23.95
N GLU A 39 13.17 -1.62 -23.40
CA GLU A 39 12.38 -0.80 -22.49
C GLU A 39 13.28 -0.57 -21.29
N ALA A 40 14.12 0.45 -21.43
CA ALA A 40 14.47 1.34 -20.35
C ALA A 40 13.16 1.64 -19.64
N GLY A 41 12.90 0.90 -18.55
CA GLY A 41 12.00 1.32 -17.52
C GLY A 41 12.56 2.63 -17.01
N LEU A 42 12.13 3.71 -17.65
CA LEU A 42 12.36 5.08 -17.24
C LEU A 42 12.09 5.10 -15.74
N ALA A 43 13.16 5.23 -14.95
CA ALA A 43 13.04 5.47 -13.53
C ALA A 43 12.11 6.67 -13.40
N SER A 44 10.87 6.42 -13.02
CA SER A 44 9.83 7.45 -12.96
C SER A 44 10.37 8.55 -12.05
N THR A 45 10.80 9.65 -12.68
CA THR A 45 11.32 10.86 -12.03
C THR A 45 10.22 11.56 -11.25
N THR A 46 8.97 11.12 -11.46
CA THR A 46 7.84 11.51 -10.66
C THR A 46 7.93 10.84 -9.29
N ARG A 47 8.38 11.61 -8.30
CA ARG A 47 8.27 11.25 -6.88
C ARG A 47 6.83 11.02 -6.45
N ARG A 48 5.85 11.43 -7.26
CA ARG A 48 4.42 11.30 -7.03
C ARG A 48 3.82 10.16 -7.87
N TYR A 49 3.03 9.32 -7.24
CA TYR A 49 2.16 8.31 -7.85
C TYR A 49 0.71 8.64 -7.49
N VAL A 50 -0.24 8.39 -8.39
CA VAL A 50 -1.66 8.68 -8.19
C VAL A 50 -2.48 7.51 -8.72
N ASP A 51 -3.44 7.07 -7.91
CA ASP A 51 -4.45 6.09 -8.28
C ASP A 51 -5.83 6.73 -8.07
N GLU A 52 -6.46 7.15 -9.16
CA GLU A 52 -7.74 7.85 -9.12
C GLU A 52 -8.90 6.91 -8.78
N ASP A 53 -8.82 5.63 -9.17
CA ASP A 53 -9.86 4.63 -8.96
C ASP A 53 -9.98 4.23 -7.48
N LEU A 54 -8.84 4.13 -6.80
CA LEU A 54 -8.75 3.87 -5.36
C LEU A 54 -8.65 5.16 -4.53
N GLY A 55 -8.55 6.32 -5.19
CA GLY A 55 -8.70 7.63 -4.56
C GLY A 55 -7.52 8.04 -3.67
N PHE A 56 -6.28 7.70 -4.05
CA PHE A 56 -5.10 8.05 -3.26
C PHE A 56 -3.92 8.52 -4.13
N GLU A 57 -2.96 9.16 -3.46
CA GLU A 57 -1.65 9.49 -4.00
C GLU A 57 -0.53 9.11 -3.03
N ILE A 58 0.67 8.94 -3.58
CA ILE A 58 1.89 8.63 -2.83
C ILE A 58 2.99 9.59 -3.27
N ILE A 59 3.54 10.35 -2.33
CA ILE A 59 4.73 11.20 -2.54
C ILE A 59 5.92 10.51 -1.88
N ARG A 60 6.80 9.92 -2.69
CA ARG A 60 8.02 9.24 -2.23
C ARG A 60 9.06 10.25 -1.75
N PRO A 61 9.69 10.01 -0.58
CA PRO A 61 10.67 10.94 -0.01
C PRO A 61 11.96 10.99 -0.84
N THR A 62 12.39 9.83 -1.36
CA THR A 62 13.65 9.66 -2.10
C THR A 62 13.45 8.70 -3.28
N ALA A 63 14.42 8.65 -4.18
CA ALA A 63 14.46 7.69 -5.28
C ALA A 63 14.78 6.25 -4.82
N GLU A 64 15.17 6.07 -3.56
CA GLU A 64 15.48 4.76 -2.96
C GLU A 64 14.24 3.91 -2.72
N TRP A 65 13.06 4.52 -2.74
CA TRP A 65 11.79 3.80 -2.68
C TRP A 65 11.35 3.42 -4.08
N GLN A 66 11.57 2.15 -4.42
CA GLN A 66 10.95 1.54 -5.59
C GLN A 66 9.45 1.34 -5.31
N LEU A 67 8.61 1.72 -6.25
CA LEU A 67 7.16 1.50 -6.20
C LEU A 67 6.84 0.40 -7.19
N ASP A 68 6.17 -0.64 -6.72
CA ASP A 68 5.65 -1.71 -7.55
C ASP A 68 4.12 -1.75 -7.41
N GLU A 69 3.44 -1.57 -8.53
CA GLU A 69 1.97 -1.68 -8.61
C GLU A 69 1.57 -3.16 -8.62
N THR A 70 0.45 -3.47 -7.97
CA THR A 70 -0.07 -4.83 -7.91
C THR A 70 -1.59 -4.86 -8.05
N ASN A 71 -2.12 -6.00 -8.49
CA ASN A 71 -3.56 -6.29 -8.52
C ASN A 71 -3.95 -7.33 -7.46
N GLU A 72 -3.13 -7.48 -6.43
CA GLU A 72 -3.34 -8.48 -5.38
C GLU A 72 -4.47 -8.09 -4.44
N ARG A 73 -5.05 -9.12 -3.81
CA ARG A 73 -6.02 -8.96 -2.73
C ARG A 73 -5.67 -9.88 -1.59
N THR A 74 -5.88 -9.41 -0.36
CA THR A 74 -5.83 -10.29 0.80
C THR A 74 -6.99 -11.28 0.77
N PRO A 75 -6.92 -12.42 1.49
CA PRO A 75 -8.04 -13.36 1.60
C PRO A 75 -9.35 -12.72 2.11
N GLU A 76 -9.23 -11.64 2.88
CA GLU A 76 -10.34 -10.84 3.41
C GLU A 76 -10.90 -9.84 2.37
N GLY A 77 -10.33 -9.81 1.17
CA GLY A 77 -10.78 -8.99 0.05
C GLY A 77 -10.22 -7.57 0.01
N LEU A 78 -9.21 -7.26 0.83
CA LEU A 78 -8.55 -5.94 0.82
C LEU A 78 -7.65 -5.82 -0.41
N ALA A 79 -7.71 -4.70 -1.13
CA ALA A 79 -6.85 -4.48 -2.28
C ALA A 79 -5.43 -4.09 -1.84
N ILE A 80 -4.41 -4.60 -2.53
CA ILE A 80 -3.00 -4.26 -2.31
C ILE A 80 -2.46 -3.54 -3.55
N PRO A 81 -2.83 -2.29 -3.83
CA PRO A 81 -2.46 -1.65 -5.09
C PRO A 81 -0.96 -1.38 -5.23
N VAL A 82 -0.25 -1.19 -4.11
CA VAL A 82 1.15 -0.75 -4.14
C VAL A 82 1.98 -1.43 -3.05
N ILE A 83 3.16 -1.88 -3.43
CA ILE A 83 4.26 -2.25 -2.53
C ILE A 83 5.44 -1.31 -2.79
N LEU A 84 5.89 -0.58 -1.77
CA LEU A 84 7.10 0.20 -1.82
C LEU A 84 8.26 -0.54 -1.15
N ARG A 85 9.41 -0.61 -1.82
CA ARG A 85 10.61 -1.30 -1.32
C ARG A 85 11.79 -0.33 -1.30
N HIS A 86 12.43 -0.22 -0.14
CA HIS A 86 13.67 0.53 -0.02
C HIS A 86 14.83 -0.32 -0.55
N ARG A 87 15.53 0.19 -1.57
CA ARG A 87 16.50 -0.58 -2.37
C ARG A 87 17.65 -1.22 -1.58
N VAL A 88 18.07 -0.59 -0.49
CA VAL A 88 19.30 -0.99 0.22
C VAL A 88 19.02 -1.61 1.59
N SER A 89 17.98 -1.16 2.30
CA SER A 89 17.79 -1.50 3.71
C SER A 89 16.88 -2.70 3.96
N GLY A 90 16.16 -3.17 2.93
CA GLY A 90 15.12 -4.18 3.09
C GLY A 90 13.83 -3.65 3.74
N ALA A 91 13.73 -2.35 4.00
CA ALA A 91 12.48 -1.74 4.47
C ALA A 91 11.41 -1.80 3.38
N GLN A 92 10.16 -2.02 3.77
CA GLN A 92 9.02 -2.12 2.87
C GLN A 92 7.81 -1.39 3.44
N VAL A 93 6.96 -0.84 2.57
CA VAL A 93 5.65 -0.30 2.92
C VAL A 93 4.62 -0.89 1.96
N VAL A 94 3.64 -1.60 2.50
CA VAL A 94 2.52 -2.15 1.74
C VAL A 94 1.32 -1.23 1.97
N LEU A 95 0.74 -0.71 0.89
CA LEU A 95 -0.51 0.02 0.93
C LEU A 95 -1.66 -0.95 0.67
N GLN A 96 -2.61 -0.99 1.61
CA GLN A 96 -3.86 -1.72 1.49
C GLN A 96 -5.03 -0.74 1.49
N VAL A 97 -6.02 -1.03 0.65
CA VAL A 97 -7.23 -0.22 0.52
C VAL A 97 -8.44 -1.09 0.84
N ALA A 98 -9.16 -0.69 1.88
CA ALA A 98 -10.36 -1.37 2.37
C ALA A 98 -11.62 -0.53 2.09
N PRO A 99 -12.80 -1.16 1.91
CA PRO A 99 -14.06 -0.43 2.00
C PRO A 99 -14.25 0.12 3.42
N GLY A 100 -14.79 1.33 3.55
CA GLY A 100 -15.02 2.04 4.81
C GLY A 100 -16.22 1.54 5.61
N VAL A 101 -16.34 0.22 5.74
CA VAL A 101 -17.36 -0.45 6.56
C VAL A 101 -17.05 -0.36 8.07
N ALA A 102 -15.87 0.11 8.43
CA ALA A 102 -15.40 0.32 9.80
C ALA A 102 -14.49 1.56 9.86
N THR A 103 -14.38 2.18 11.03
CA THR A 103 -13.51 3.35 11.24
C THR A 103 -12.02 2.95 11.24
N PRO A 104 -11.08 3.88 10.99
CA PRO A 104 -9.65 3.60 11.10
C PRO A 104 -9.26 2.95 12.43
N THR A 105 -9.81 3.45 13.54
CA THR A 105 -9.61 2.88 14.88
C THR A 105 -10.07 1.43 14.97
N GLN A 106 -11.27 1.12 14.50
CA GLN A 106 -11.79 -0.26 14.52
C GLN A 106 -10.95 -1.20 13.65
N PHE A 107 -10.45 -0.75 12.51
CA PHE A 107 -9.52 -1.52 11.68
C PHE A 107 -8.21 -1.79 12.43
N ALA A 108 -7.60 -0.75 13.00
CA ALA A 108 -6.34 -0.87 13.74
C ALA A 108 -6.49 -1.78 14.96
N GLU A 109 -7.57 -1.67 15.73
CA GLU A 109 -7.85 -2.52 16.89
C GLU A 109 -7.99 -4.00 16.51
N ARG A 110 -8.77 -4.30 15.46
CA ARG A 110 -8.95 -5.67 14.97
C ARG A 110 -7.62 -6.26 14.48
N LEU A 111 -6.84 -5.48 13.74
CA LEU A 111 -5.53 -5.91 13.27
C LEU A 111 -4.57 -6.15 14.44
N THR A 112 -4.50 -5.21 15.38
CA THR A 112 -3.67 -5.34 16.59
C THR A 112 -4.05 -6.58 17.39
N GLN A 113 -5.35 -6.83 17.58
CA GLN A 113 -5.86 -8.02 18.26
C GLN A 113 -5.49 -9.30 17.51
N GLY A 114 -5.62 -9.31 16.18
CA GLY A 114 -5.23 -10.45 15.34
C GLY A 114 -3.74 -10.75 15.43
N LEU A 115 -2.89 -9.71 15.38
CA LEU A 115 -1.43 -9.85 15.47
C LEU A 115 -1.00 -10.35 16.86
N ARG A 116 -1.61 -9.87 17.95
CA ARG A 116 -1.33 -10.34 19.32
C ARG A 116 -1.62 -11.83 19.53
N GLN A 117 -2.47 -12.43 18.69
CA GLN A 117 -2.76 -13.87 18.73
C GLN A 117 -1.72 -14.70 17.98
N GLN A 118 -0.84 -14.08 17.18
CA GLN A 118 0.19 -14.77 16.42
C GLN A 118 1.47 -14.98 17.25
N PRO A 119 2.04 -16.20 17.28
CA PRO A 119 3.32 -16.43 17.92
C PRO A 119 4.43 -15.52 17.36
N GLY A 120 5.23 -14.94 18.25
CA GLY A 120 6.37 -14.10 17.88
C GLY A 120 6.03 -12.66 17.54
N PHE A 121 4.75 -12.26 17.59
CA PHE A 121 4.34 -10.86 17.43
C PHE A 121 4.20 -10.16 18.79
N THR A 122 4.78 -8.98 18.91
CA THR A 122 4.50 -8.02 19.98
C THR A 122 3.99 -6.75 19.36
N THR A 123 2.96 -6.11 19.94
CA THR A 123 2.42 -4.85 19.44
C THR A 123 2.24 -3.83 20.56
N THR A 124 2.37 -2.55 20.24
CA THR A 124 1.90 -1.48 21.11
C THR A 124 0.37 -1.40 21.08
N ASP A 125 -0.21 -0.55 21.92
CA ASP A 125 -1.61 -0.16 21.79
C ASP A 125 -1.80 0.79 20.59
N VAL A 126 -3.04 0.82 20.08
CA VAL A 126 -3.47 1.74 19.02
C VAL A 126 -3.51 3.15 19.58
N GLN A 127 -2.86 4.09 18.90
CA GLN A 127 -2.79 5.49 19.30
C GLN A 127 -3.05 6.42 18.11
N PRO A 128 -3.58 7.64 18.34
CA PRO A 128 -3.64 8.67 17.30
C PRO A 128 -2.25 9.00 16.75
N ILE A 129 -2.16 9.26 15.45
CA ILE A 129 -0.91 9.64 14.77
C ILE A 129 -1.08 10.91 13.94
N ALA A 130 0.02 11.64 13.74
CA ALA A 130 0.03 12.94 13.06
C ALA A 130 -0.06 12.85 11.52
N LEU A 131 -1.00 12.06 10.99
CA LEU A 131 -1.31 11.98 9.55
C LEU A 131 -2.64 12.68 9.19
N SER A 132 -3.61 12.63 10.10
CA SER A 132 -4.89 13.35 10.09
C SER A 132 -5.58 13.17 11.45
N ASP A 133 -6.65 13.92 11.71
CA ASP A 133 -7.39 13.85 12.99
C ASP A 133 -8.01 12.46 13.27
N SER A 134 -8.33 11.71 12.21
CA SER A 134 -8.86 10.34 12.28
C SER A 134 -7.79 9.25 12.14
N ALA A 135 -6.52 9.61 11.95
CA ALA A 135 -5.47 8.62 11.73
C ALA A 135 -5.00 8.00 13.05
N VAL A 136 -4.84 6.68 13.03
CA VAL A 136 -4.32 5.90 14.16
C VAL A 136 -3.20 4.98 13.69
N GLY A 137 -2.38 4.53 14.62
CA GLY A 137 -1.32 3.58 14.34
C GLY A 137 -0.87 2.83 15.57
N PHE A 138 -0.04 1.83 15.35
CA PHE A 138 0.64 1.07 16.39
C PHE A 138 1.94 0.50 15.81
N ASP A 139 2.91 0.27 16.67
CA ASP A 139 4.15 -0.41 16.31
C ASP A 139 4.03 -1.90 16.62
N PHE A 140 4.74 -2.72 15.86
CA PHE A 140 4.86 -4.14 16.12
C PHE A 140 6.28 -4.63 15.89
N GLN A 141 6.58 -5.79 16.46
CA GLN A 141 7.84 -6.49 16.29
C GLN A 141 7.54 -7.97 16.04
N VAL A 142 8.31 -8.58 15.13
CA VAL A 142 8.22 -10.00 14.80
C VAL A 142 9.55 -10.68 15.13
N GLY A 143 9.54 -11.53 16.14
CA GLY A 143 10.77 -12.09 16.70
C GLY A 143 11.75 -11.00 17.12
N GLU A 144 13.04 -11.18 16.82
CA GLU A 144 14.08 -10.19 17.12
C GLU A 144 14.54 -9.41 15.89
N GLY A 145 14.18 -9.86 14.69
CA GLY A 145 14.79 -9.38 13.44
C GLY A 145 13.98 -8.34 12.66
N VAL A 146 12.68 -8.17 12.94
CA VAL A 146 11.82 -7.27 12.17
C VAL A 146 11.01 -6.38 13.09
N ARG A 147 11.07 -5.07 12.83
CA ARG A 147 10.17 -4.07 13.37
C ARG A 147 9.19 -3.63 12.30
N GLY A 148 8.06 -3.10 12.74
CA GLY A 148 7.11 -2.51 11.83
C GLY A 148 6.19 -1.52 12.50
N LYS A 149 5.49 -0.77 11.66
CA LYS A 149 4.52 0.24 12.04
C LYS A 149 3.31 0.10 11.13
N VAL A 150 2.14 0.15 11.75
CA VAL A 150 0.88 0.26 11.03
C VAL A 150 0.36 1.67 11.17
N ALA A 151 -0.06 2.25 10.06
CA ALA A 151 -0.81 3.50 10.04
C ALA A 151 -2.12 3.28 9.28
N VAL A 152 -3.23 3.70 9.88
CA VAL A 152 -4.57 3.58 9.31
C VAL A 152 -5.21 4.96 9.29
N ARG A 153 -5.75 5.37 8.14
CA ARG A 153 -6.43 6.66 7.97
C ARG A 153 -7.63 6.52 7.05
N GLU A 154 -8.52 7.51 7.11
CA GLU A 154 -9.59 7.62 6.13
C GLU A 154 -9.02 7.87 4.72
N GLY A 155 -9.63 7.18 3.75
CA GLY A 155 -9.43 7.37 2.32
C GLY A 155 -10.57 8.19 1.71
N ASN A 156 -10.47 8.47 0.41
CA ASN A 156 -11.56 9.08 -0.35
C ASN A 156 -12.63 8.02 -0.72
N GLY A 157 -13.87 8.44 -0.98
CA GLY A 157 -14.94 7.58 -1.49
C GLY A 157 -15.41 6.54 -0.49
N GLY A 158 -15.37 6.87 0.82
CA GLY A 158 -15.74 5.93 1.88
C GLY A 158 -14.81 4.72 1.95
N ARG A 159 -13.51 4.92 1.75
CA ARG A 159 -12.47 3.88 1.86
C ARG A 159 -11.60 4.13 3.10
N VAL A 160 -10.82 3.13 3.46
CA VAL A 160 -9.77 3.23 4.48
C VAL A 160 -8.43 2.87 3.84
N LEU A 161 -7.42 3.70 4.08
CA LEU A 161 -6.05 3.46 3.66
C LEU A 161 -5.28 2.88 4.87
N MET A 162 -4.70 1.71 4.68
CA MET A 162 -3.88 1.04 5.68
C MET A 162 -2.48 0.83 5.13
N MET A 163 -1.48 1.32 5.86
CA MET A 163 -0.08 1.22 5.50
C MET A 163 0.61 0.31 6.50
N LEU A 164 1.19 -0.79 6.01
CA LEU A 164 2.00 -1.71 6.79
C LEU A 164 3.46 -1.49 6.41
N ALA A 165 4.21 -0.86 7.31
CA ALA A 165 5.65 -0.67 7.14
C ALA A 165 6.42 -1.72 7.94
N THR A 166 7.47 -2.30 7.34
CA THR A 166 8.38 -3.25 7.98
C THR A 166 9.83 -2.92 7.66
N TRP A 167 10.73 -3.18 8.59
CA TRP A 167 12.17 -3.03 8.38
C TRP A 167 12.97 -3.93 9.33
N PRO A 168 14.22 -4.30 8.96
CA PRO A 168 15.14 -4.98 9.86
C PRO A 168 15.43 -4.18 11.13
N THR A 169 15.64 -4.85 12.26
CA THR A 169 15.93 -4.20 13.55
C THR A 169 17.17 -3.30 13.50
N GLU A 170 18.13 -3.59 12.63
CA GLU A 170 19.45 -2.94 12.52
C GLU A 170 19.52 -1.80 11.51
N VAL A 171 18.40 -1.35 10.93
CA VAL A 171 18.42 -0.20 10.00
C VAL A 171 18.81 1.11 10.69
N SER A 172 19.38 2.04 9.93
CA SER A 172 19.73 3.37 10.44
C SER A 172 18.49 4.22 10.77
N GLU A 173 18.69 5.23 11.62
CA GLU A 173 17.65 6.22 11.93
C GLU A 173 17.15 6.95 10.67
N ASP A 174 18.02 7.21 9.70
CA ASP A 174 17.64 7.81 8.41
C ASP A 174 16.60 6.97 7.65
N VAL A 175 16.73 5.64 7.69
CA VAL A 175 15.75 4.73 7.07
C VAL A 175 14.42 4.80 7.82
N MET A 176 14.46 4.81 9.17
CA MET A 176 13.24 4.94 9.98
C MET A 176 12.52 6.27 9.72
N GLN A 177 13.27 7.39 9.67
CA GLN A 177 12.72 8.69 9.31
C GLN A 177 12.19 8.71 7.87
N SER A 178 12.87 8.01 6.95
CA SER A 178 12.38 7.88 5.58
C SER A 178 11.09 7.07 5.50
N VAL A 179 10.91 6.03 6.33
CA VAL A 179 9.64 5.30 6.44
C VAL A 179 8.53 6.24 6.91
N ASP A 180 8.76 6.99 7.99
CA ASP A 180 7.77 7.93 8.53
C ASP A 180 7.39 9.02 7.51
N THR A 181 8.39 9.53 6.77
CA THR A 181 8.17 10.51 5.71
C THR A 181 7.37 9.90 4.55
N LEU A 182 7.61 8.63 4.21
CA LEU A 182 6.83 7.94 3.19
C LEU A 182 5.38 7.71 3.65
N LEU A 183 5.15 7.30 4.89
CA LEU A 183 3.80 7.14 5.46
C LEU A 183 3.02 8.48 5.41
N ALA A 184 3.67 9.60 5.73
CA ALA A 184 3.10 10.95 5.58
C ALA A 184 2.90 11.39 4.13
N GLY A 185 3.62 10.77 3.19
CA GLY A 185 3.49 10.94 1.75
C GLY A 185 2.29 10.24 1.14
N VAL A 186 1.68 9.27 1.83
CA VAL A 186 0.45 8.58 1.39
C VAL A 186 -0.78 9.39 1.81
N ARG A 187 -1.54 9.87 0.83
CA ARG A 187 -2.65 10.79 1.06
C ARG A 187 -3.89 10.37 0.27
N PRO A 188 -5.10 10.52 0.82
CA PRO A 188 -6.30 10.46 0.02
C PRO A 188 -6.30 11.60 -1.00
N LEU A 189 -6.83 11.34 -2.20
CA LEU A 189 -7.12 12.41 -3.13
C LEU A 189 -8.23 13.30 -2.56
N PRO A 190 -8.23 14.62 -2.84
CA PRO A 190 -9.34 15.48 -2.47
C PRO A 190 -10.66 14.92 -2.99
N GLU A 191 -11.73 14.99 -2.18
CA GLU A 191 -13.05 14.68 -2.71
C GLU A 191 -13.35 15.63 -3.89
N PRO A 192 -13.87 15.13 -5.02
CA PRO A 192 -14.32 16.01 -6.08
C PRO A 192 -15.39 16.92 -5.48
N SER A 193 -15.07 18.21 -5.36
CA SER A 193 -16.00 19.22 -4.88
C SER A 193 -17.29 19.06 -5.66
N VAL A 194 -18.37 18.65 -4.99
CA VAL A 194 -19.71 18.80 -5.52
C VAL A 194 -19.93 20.30 -5.57
N ALA A 195 -19.54 20.91 -6.70
CA ALA A 195 -19.88 22.29 -7.00
C ALA A 195 -21.39 22.38 -6.79
N VAL A 196 -21.77 23.09 -5.73
CA VAL A 196 -23.17 23.36 -5.38
C VAL A 196 -23.82 23.86 -6.65
N ARG A 197 -24.62 23.00 -7.31
CA ARG A 197 -25.45 23.39 -8.43
C ARG A 197 -26.32 24.51 -7.87
N ALA A 198 -25.99 25.74 -8.24
CA ALA A 198 -26.81 26.90 -7.97
C ALA A 198 -28.22 26.53 -8.43
N THR A 199 -29.14 26.52 -7.48
CA THR A 199 -30.56 26.25 -7.69
C THR A 199 -31.03 27.11 -8.88
N PRO A 200 -31.72 26.55 -9.89
CA PRO A 200 -32.36 27.38 -10.90
C PRO A 200 -33.31 28.32 -10.17
N ARG A 201 -33.05 29.62 -10.27
CA ARG A 201 -33.96 30.66 -9.76
C ARG A 201 -35.30 30.43 -10.47
N ALA A 202 -36.36 30.16 -9.70
CA ALA A 202 -37.70 29.93 -10.22
C ALA A 202 -38.13 31.13 -11.10
N PRO A 203 -38.89 30.90 -12.19
CA PRO A 203 -39.44 31.99 -12.98
C PRO A 203 -40.39 32.81 -12.10
N GLU A 204 -40.16 34.12 -12.09
CA GLU A 204 -40.99 35.13 -11.45
C GLU A 204 -42.43 35.01 -11.98
N PRO A 205 -43.47 34.98 -11.11
CA PRO A 205 -44.85 34.96 -11.59
C PRO A 205 -45.18 36.31 -12.21
N GLU A 206 -45.67 36.29 -13.46
CA GLU A 206 -46.24 37.48 -14.11
C GLU A 206 -47.32 38.11 -13.20
N PRO A 207 -47.31 39.43 -13.02
CA PRO A 207 -48.40 40.11 -12.35
C PRO A 207 -49.64 40.03 -13.27
N GLY A 208 -50.59 39.18 -12.89
CA GLY A 208 -51.91 39.15 -13.49
C GLY A 208 -52.56 40.53 -13.40
N ASP A 209 -52.97 41.04 -14.56
CA ASP A 209 -53.71 42.29 -14.72
C ASP A 209 -55.16 42.08 -14.25
N PRO A 210 -55.65 42.80 -13.23
CA PRO A 210 -57.06 42.82 -12.91
C PRO A 210 -57.72 44.01 -13.61
N ARG A 211 -58.37 43.77 -14.76
CA ARG A 211 -59.68 44.35 -15.14
C ARG A 211 -60.15 43.93 -16.53
#